data_AF-A0A7W9YPW5-F1
#
_entry.id   AF-A0A7W9YPW5-F1
#
_cell.length_a   1.000
_cell.length_b   1.000
_cell.length_c   1.000
_cell.angle_alpha   90.00
_cell.angle_beta   90.00
_cell.angle_gamma   90.00
#
_symmetry.space_group_name_H-M   'P 1'
#
loop_
_entity.id
_entity.type
_entity.pdbx_description
1 polymer ?
#
loop_
_entity_poly.entity_id
_entity_poly.type
_entity_poly.pdbx_seq_one_letter_code
_entity_poly.pdbx_strand_id
1 'polypeptide(L)'
;MLQHIVLFCIDRFRGERSLAAIDHLLNGKKTAQTLQDSKWYDVSRLFGTVPIDRSRLFDVARALEADGFISRVDEHIYCTTASGKEKLRHFILPPYIDGWKYMNESSLFWKRLSLLIQTISNIIHRTSFEPIHRDEHIQSFVKRWLFQHTHIKTLARSLYEEMYELLSYVEEKDANIFVWRLTSHERIGWTNEQIAYAINEEDVAVLLSFQNVLHFMLEMTEKETEKFPLLYSLRERKRSQLTSSAQKTWELLKEGYSLEQIAQLRGLRKGTIEDHIVEIATYIPTFVSTPFLEENKRKRIIQQARQLKTKKLRAIKELLPDVSYFEIRLALARWEREDA
;
A
#
# COMPACT_ATOMS: atom_id res chain seq x y z
N MET A 1 7.12 -11.58 -13.87
CA MET A 1 6.35 -10.93 -12.79
C MET A 1 5.64 -9.65 -13.24
N LEU A 2 6.33 -8.60 -13.71
CA LEU A 2 5.70 -7.28 -13.96
C LEU A 2 4.53 -7.33 -14.95
N GLN A 3 4.67 -8.05 -16.06
CA GLN A 3 3.58 -8.23 -17.03
C GLN A 3 2.30 -8.79 -16.40
N HIS A 4 2.41 -9.73 -15.46
CA HIS A 4 1.25 -10.34 -14.80
C HIS A 4 0.56 -9.34 -13.86
N ILE A 5 1.33 -8.51 -13.15
CA ILE A 5 0.79 -7.45 -12.28
C ILE A 5 0.02 -6.42 -13.12
N VAL A 6 0.61 -5.96 -14.23
CA VAL A 6 -0.03 -4.98 -15.12
C VAL A 6 -1.29 -5.58 -15.74
N LEU A 7 -1.22 -6.82 -16.23
CA LEU A 7 -2.37 -7.54 -16.79
C LEU A 7 -3.47 -7.73 -15.75
N PHE A 8 -3.12 -8.09 -14.50
CA PHE A 8 -4.05 -8.21 -13.38
C PHE A 8 -4.75 -6.87 -13.09
N CYS A 9 -3.99 -5.77 -13.03
CA CYS A 9 -4.59 -4.44 -12.84
C CYS A 9 -5.53 -4.06 -13.98
N ILE A 10 -5.17 -4.34 -15.24
CA ILE A 10 -6.03 -4.08 -16.41
C ILE A 10 -7.33 -4.90 -16.31
N ASP A 11 -7.23 -6.20 -15.98
CA ASP A 11 -8.39 -7.08 -15.80
C ASP A 11 -9.34 -6.55 -14.73
N ARG A 12 -8.77 -6.19 -13.57
CA ARG A 12 -9.49 -5.64 -12.44
C ARG A 12 -10.16 -4.30 -12.75
N PHE A 13 -9.50 -3.43 -13.51
CA PHE A 13 -10.06 -2.14 -13.92
C PHE A 13 -11.14 -2.24 -15.02
N ARG A 14 -11.27 -3.38 -15.72
CA ARG A 14 -12.37 -3.67 -16.66
C ARG A 14 -12.59 -2.59 -17.74
N GLY A 15 -11.52 -1.98 -18.25
CA GLY A 15 -11.61 -0.88 -19.22
C GLY A 15 -12.21 0.41 -18.65
N GLU A 16 -12.22 0.57 -17.32
CA GLU A 16 -12.77 1.75 -16.65
C GLU A 16 -11.73 2.79 -16.23
N ARG A 17 -10.45 2.40 -16.23
CA ARG A 17 -9.34 3.26 -15.84
C ARG A 17 -8.19 3.12 -16.84
N SER A 18 -7.46 4.22 -17.03
CA SER A 18 -6.28 4.24 -17.90
C SER A 18 -5.04 3.72 -17.19
N LEU A 19 -3.96 3.51 -17.94
CA LEU A 19 -2.65 3.16 -17.39
C LEU A 19 -2.16 4.14 -16.31
N ALA A 20 -2.60 5.41 -16.33
CA ALA A 20 -2.27 6.37 -15.28
C ALA A 20 -2.82 5.96 -13.90
N ALA A 21 -3.94 5.25 -13.84
CA ALA A 21 -4.46 4.72 -12.58
C ALA A 21 -3.58 3.57 -12.05
N ILE A 22 -3.05 2.72 -12.94
CA ILE A 22 -2.10 1.66 -12.59
C ILE A 22 -0.79 2.28 -12.09
N ASP A 23 -0.27 3.27 -12.81
CA ASP A 23 0.93 4.03 -12.40
C ASP A 23 0.77 4.62 -10.99
N HIS A 24 -0.32 5.34 -10.74
CA HIS A 24 -0.60 5.93 -9.43
C HIS A 24 -0.78 4.87 -8.33
N LEU A 25 -1.45 3.75 -8.64
CA LEU A 25 -1.65 2.64 -7.71
C LEU A 25 -0.30 2.03 -7.29
N LEU A 26 0.50 1.61 -8.27
CA LEU A 26 1.74 0.87 -8.01
C LEU A 26 2.81 1.76 -7.35
N ASN A 27 2.82 3.05 -7.65
CA ASN A 27 3.66 4.06 -6.98
C ASN A 27 3.09 4.56 -5.65
N GLY A 28 1.89 4.13 -5.23
CA GLY A 28 1.31 4.47 -3.93
C GLY A 28 0.89 5.94 -3.80
N LYS A 29 0.46 6.57 -4.91
CA LYS A 29 0.03 7.97 -4.92
C LYS A 29 -1.27 8.12 -4.14
N LYS A 30 -1.22 8.79 -2.99
CA LYS A 30 -2.34 8.97 -2.05
C LYS A 30 -3.29 10.09 -2.48
N THR A 31 -3.90 9.98 -3.67
CA THR A 31 -5.04 10.83 -4.05
C THR A 31 -6.36 10.16 -3.65
N ALA A 32 -7.41 10.94 -3.38
CA ALA A 32 -8.73 10.40 -3.08
C ALA A 32 -9.21 9.40 -4.14
N GLN A 33 -8.98 9.71 -5.42
CA GLN A 33 -9.33 8.82 -6.53
C GLN A 33 -8.53 7.51 -6.50
N THR A 34 -7.20 7.57 -6.34
CA THR A 34 -6.37 6.35 -6.32
C THR A 34 -6.73 5.46 -5.12
N LEU A 35 -7.00 6.05 -3.95
CA LEU A 35 -7.41 5.31 -2.77
C LEU A 35 -8.75 4.61 -2.97
N GLN A 36 -9.75 5.33 -3.50
CA GLN A 36 -11.08 4.79 -3.83
C GLN A 36 -10.98 3.67 -4.88
N ASP A 37 -10.33 3.96 -6.01
CA ASP A 37 -10.18 3.00 -7.11
C ASP A 37 -9.48 1.72 -6.63
N SER A 38 -8.46 1.83 -5.77
CA SER A 38 -7.76 0.65 -5.28
C SER A 38 -8.68 -0.33 -4.53
N LYS A 39 -9.67 0.18 -3.79
CA LYS A 39 -10.68 -0.64 -3.11
C LYS A 39 -11.74 -1.11 -4.08
N TRP A 40 -12.30 -0.19 -4.85
CA TRP A 40 -13.35 -0.48 -5.81
C TRP A 40 -12.97 -1.53 -6.85
N TYR A 41 -11.72 -1.59 -7.29
CA TYR A 41 -11.31 -2.61 -8.26
C TYR A 41 -10.57 -3.78 -7.61
N ASP A 42 -10.54 -3.85 -6.27
CA ASP A 42 -9.91 -4.93 -5.51
C ASP A 42 -8.45 -5.15 -5.94
N VAL A 43 -7.73 -4.04 -6.01
CA VAL A 43 -6.29 -3.95 -6.30
C VAL A 43 -5.53 -3.30 -5.14
N SER A 44 -6.19 -3.07 -4.00
CA SER A 44 -5.61 -2.38 -2.84
C SER A 44 -4.35 -3.05 -2.30
N ARG A 45 -4.25 -4.38 -2.38
CA ARG A 45 -3.05 -5.13 -1.96
C ARG A 45 -1.78 -4.71 -2.71
N LEU A 46 -1.90 -4.17 -3.92
CA LEU A 46 -0.78 -3.70 -4.75
C LEU A 46 -0.39 -2.23 -4.51
N PHE A 47 -1.12 -1.50 -3.67
CA PHE A 47 -0.91 -0.07 -3.47
C PHE A 47 0.52 0.25 -2.97
N GLY A 48 1.31 0.95 -3.78
CA GLY A 48 2.69 1.33 -3.43
C GLY A 48 3.69 0.17 -3.36
N THR A 49 3.34 -1.01 -3.90
CA THR A 49 4.19 -2.20 -3.78
C THR A 49 5.25 -2.32 -4.87
N VAL A 50 4.97 -1.77 -6.05
CA VAL A 50 5.84 -1.93 -7.22
C VAL A 50 6.06 -0.56 -7.87
N PRO A 51 6.85 0.35 -7.26
CA PRO A 51 7.14 1.64 -7.86
C PRO A 51 7.79 1.43 -9.23
N ILE A 52 7.23 2.05 -10.26
CA ILE A 52 7.66 1.87 -11.65
C ILE A 52 7.60 3.19 -12.39
N ASP A 53 8.52 3.32 -13.34
CA ASP A 53 8.49 4.41 -14.30
C ASP A 53 7.33 4.25 -15.28
N ARG A 54 6.73 5.38 -15.62
CA ARG A 54 5.62 5.44 -16.57
C ARG A 54 5.99 4.87 -17.94
N SER A 55 7.21 5.10 -18.43
CA SER A 55 7.68 4.53 -19.70
C SER A 55 7.65 3.00 -19.66
N ARG A 56 8.23 2.40 -18.61
CA ARG A 56 8.25 0.94 -18.41
C ARG A 56 6.85 0.34 -18.35
N LEU A 57 5.91 1.00 -17.66
CA LEU A 57 4.50 0.59 -17.66
C LEU A 57 3.90 0.56 -19.06
N PHE A 58 4.16 1.61 -19.85
CA PHE A 58 3.61 1.73 -21.21
C PHE A 58 4.25 0.71 -22.15
N ASP A 59 5.54 0.43 -21.99
CA ASP A 59 6.25 -0.60 -22.77
C ASP A 59 5.67 -2.00 -22.48
N VAL A 60 5.40 -2.31 -21.20
CA VAL A 60 4.72 -3.54 -20.80
C VAL A 60 3.32 -3.63 -21.40
N ALA A 61 2.55 -2.54 -21.39
CA ALA A 61 1.22 -2.53 -21.99
C ALA A 61 1.28 -2.76 -23.51
N ARG A 62 2.23 -2.14 -24.22
CA ARG A 62 2.43 -2.39 -25.67
C ARG A 62 2.79 -3.84 -25.96
N ALA A 63 3.65 -4.45 -25.15
CA ALA A 63 3.98 -5.87 -25.29
C ALA A 63 2.75 -6.77 -25.07
N LEU A 64 1.97 -6.51 -24.01
CA LEU A 64 0.75 -7.26 -23.73
C LEU A 64 -0.30 -7.13 -24.86
N GLU A 65 -0.39 -5.96 -25.50
CA GLU A 65 -1.27 -5.72 -26.64
C GLU A 65 -0.77 -6.47 -27.88
N ALA A 66 0.53 -6.39 -28.19
CA ALA A 66 1.13 -7.10 -29.31
C ALA A 66 0.98 -8.62 -29.20
N ASP A 67 1.07 -9.16 -27.98
CA ASP A 67 0.86 -10.58 -27.69
C ASP A 67 -0.62 -10.99 -27.67
N GLY A 68 -1.55 -10.04 -27.85
CA GLY A 68 -3.00 -10.30 -27.87
C GLY A 68 -3.62 -10.59 -26.50
N PHE A 69 -2.95 -10.26 -25.39
CA PHE A 69 -3.49 -10.44 -24.03
C PHE A 69 -4.45 -9.33 -23.61
N ILE A 70 -4.31 -8.14 -24.20
CA ILE A 70 -5.19 -7.00 -23.96
C ILE A 70 -5.63 -6.37 -25.28
N SER A 71 -6.79 -5.70 -25.28
CA SER A 71 -7.33 -4.95 -26.41
C SER A 71 -7.64 -3.52 -25.99
N ARG A 72 -7.23 -2.55 -26.79
CA ARG A 72 -7.49 -1.13 -26.55
C ARG A 72 -8.98 -0.80 -26.67
N VAL A 73 -9.50 -0.09 -25.68
CA VAL A 73 -10.88 0.43 -25.63
C VAL A 73 -10.90 1.93 -25.92
N ASP A 74 -9.90 2.65 -25.41
CA ASP A 74 -9.73 4.10 -25.57
C ASP A 74 -8.25 4.48 -25.42
N GLU A 75 -7.92 5.77 -25.39
CA GLU A 75 -6.57 6.26 -25.13
C GLU A 75 -6.02 5.78 -23.79
N HIS A 76 -5.04 4.87 -23.86
CA HIS A 76 -4.41 4.20 -22.71
C HIS A 76 -5.39 3.45 -21.79
N ILE A 77 -6.57 3.08 -22.29
CA ILE A 77 -7.55 2.24 -21.60
C ILE A 77 -7.66 0.92 -22.34
N TYR A 78 -7.56 -0.18 -21.60
CA TYR A 78 -7.53 -1.53 -22.14
C TYR A 78 -8.49 -2.45 -21.40
N CYS A 79 -8.95 -3.49 -22.10
CA CYS A 79 -9.62 -4.65 -21.52
C CYS A 79 -8.78 -5.90 -21.76
N THR A 80 -8.88 -6.88 -20.85
CA THR A 80 -8.29 -8.21 -21.03
C THR A 80 -9.04 -9.03 -22.06
N THR A 81 -8.30 -9.72 -22.93
CA THR A 81 -8.86 -10.70 -23.87
C THR A 81 -9.07 -12.06 -23.18
N ALA A 82 -9.68 -13.03 -23.88
CA ALA A 82 -9.77 -14.40 -23.38
C ALA A 82 -8.39 -15.01 -23.12
N SER A 83 -7.42 -14.76 -24.01
CA SER A 83 -6.02 -15.19 -23.84
C SER A 83 -5.38 -14.53 -22.62
N GLY A 84 -5.61 -13.23 -22.41
CA GLY A 84 -5.14 -12.52 -21.22
C GLY A 84 -5.69 -13.10 -19.92
N LYS A 85 -6.97 -13.48 -19.90
CA LYS A 85 -7.58 -14.14 -18.73
C LYS A 85 -6.98 -15.52 -18.46
N GLU A 86 -6.70 -16.31 -19.49
CA GLU A 86 -6.02 -17.61 -19.29
C GLU A 86 -4.61 -17.42 -18.73
N LYS A 87 -3.87 -16.40 -19.21
CA LYS A 87 -2.55 -16.04 -18.66
C LYS A 87 -2.61 -15.64 -17.18
N LEU A 88 -3.72 -15.06 -16.72
CA LEU A 88 -3.93 -14.71 -15.31
C LEU A 88 -4.42 -15.87 -14.43
N ARG A 89 -4.85 -16.99 -15.00
CA ARG A 89 -5.53 -18.06 -14.25
C ARG A 89 -4.73 -18.60 -13.07
N HIS A 90 -3.41 -18.66 -13.21
CA HIS A 90 -2.48 -19.15 -12.18
C HIS A 90 -1.67 -18.03 -11.54
N PHE A 91 -1.98 -16.76 -11.81
CA PHE A 91 -1.28 -15.64 -11.21
C PHE A 91 -1.73 -15.50 -9.74
N ILE A 92 -0.76 -15.65 -8.84
CA ILE A 92 -0.96 -15.53 -7.40
C ILE A 92 -0.04 -14.44 -6.89
N LEU A 93 -0.61 -13.45 -6.21
CA LEU A 93 0.18 -12.46 -5.49
C LEU A 93 0.79 -13.11 -4.24
N PRO A 94 2.04 -12.77 -3.87
CA PRO A 94 2.64 -13.28 -2.65
C PRO A 94 1.72 -13.03 -1.44
N PRO A 95 1.58 -14.01 -0.52
CA PRO A 95 0.46 -14.08 0.41
C PRO A 95 0.39 -12.91 1.38
N TYR A 96 1.52 -12.34 1.79
CA TYR A 96 1.59 -11.24 2.76
C TYR A 96 1.65 -9.86 2.09
N ILE A 97 1.68 -9.78 0.76
CA ILE A 97 1.62 -8.49 0.08
C ILE A 97 0.29 -7.81 0.37
N ASP A 98 0.36 -6.74 1.16
CA ASP A 98 -0.74 -5.82 1.42
C ASP A 98 -0.20 -4.39 1.55
N GLY A 99 0.09 -3.79 0.39
CA GLY A 99 0.56 -2.42 0.31
C GLY A 99 -0.41 -1.41 0.92
N TRP A 100 -1.72 -1.68 0.86
CA TRP A 100 -2.72 -0.83 1.50
C TRP A 100 -2.61 -0.83 3.02
N LYS A 101 -2.56 -2.02 3.64
CA LYS A 101 -2.45 -2.16 5.10
C LYS A 101 -1.19 -1.51 5.65
N TYR A 102 -0.07 -1.66 4.94
CA TYR A 102 1.25 -1.23 5.44
C TYR A 102 1.81 0.04 4.80
N MET A 103 1.03 0.79 3.99
CA MET A 103 1.46 1.99 3.26
C MET A 103 2.07 3.13 4.12
N ASN A 104 1.80 3.13 5.43
CA ASN A 104 2.28 4.14 6.37
C ASN A 104 3.40 3.61 7.28
N GLU A 105 3.72 2.31 7.21
CA GLU A 105 4.56 1.64 8.20
C GLU A 105 5.78 0.94 7.60
N SER A 106 5.63 0.22 6.47
CA SER A 106 6.70 -0.61 5.89
C SER A 106 8.02 0.11 5.71
N SER A 107 7.98 1.30 5.09
CA SER A 107 9.19 2.10 4.83
C SER A 107 9.86 2.54 6.13
N LEU A 108 9.07 2.97 7.12
CA LEU A 108 9.60 3.43 8.40
C LEU A 108 10.22 2.29 9.20
N PHE A 109 9.51 1.16 9.29
CA PHE A 109 9.99 -0.04 9.97
C PHE A 109 11.31 -0.53 9.35
N TRP A 110 11.36 -0.66 8.01
CA TRP A 110 12.58 -1.05 7.31
C TRP A 110 13.75 -0.10 7.59
N LYS A 111 13.52 1.22 7.50
CA LYS A 111 14.57 2.21 7.76
C LYS A 111 15.15 2.10 9.18
N ARG A 112 14.29 1.89 10.17
CA ARG A 112 14.69 1.71 11.57
C ARG A 112 15.45 0.40 11.77
N LEU A 113 14.90 -0.71 11.29
CA LEU A 113 15.50 -2.05 11.43
C LEU A 113 16.87 -2.13 10.73
N SER A 114 16.94 -1.71 9.47
CA SER A 114 18.19 -1.78 8.70
C SER A 114 19.29 -0.89 9.29
N LEU A 115 18.96 0.33 9.76
CA LEU A 115 19.94 1.19 10.43
C LEU A 115 20.36 0.63 11.80
N LEU A 116 19.42 0.06 12.55
CA LEU A 116 19.71 -0.57 13.83
C LEU A 116 20.71 -1.72 13.66
N ILE A 117 20.47 -2.60 12.70
CA ILE A 117 21.36 -3.73 12.40
C ILE A 117 22.75 -3.24 11.99
N GLN A 118 22.83 -2.25 11.08
CA GLN A 118 24.11 -1.64 10.71
C GLN A 118 24.83 -1.08 11.94
N THR A 119 24.11 -0.36 12.80
CA THR A 119 24.67 0.30 13.98
C THR A 119 25.17 -0.73 15.00
N ILE A 120 24.38 -1.74 15.33
CA ILE A 120 24.75 -2.82 16.25
C ILE A 120 25.99 -3.54 15.74
N SER A 121 26.02 -3.91 14.45
CA SER A 121 27.15 -4.60 13.83
C SER A 121 28.43 -3.76 13.95
N ASN A 122 28.39 -2.47 13.61
CA ASN A 122 29.56 -1.61 13.68
C ASN A 122 30.03 -1.31 15.12
N ILE A 123 29.11 -1.18 16.08
CA ILE A 123 29.47 -0.99 17.51
C ILE A 123 30.22 -2.22 18.04
N ILE A 124 29.72 -3.43 17.75
CA ILE A 124 30.34 -4.67 18.22
C ILE A 124 31.77 -4.81 17.67
N HIS A 125 31.97 -4.44 16.41
CA HIS A 125 33.25 -4.56 15.71
C HIS A 125 34.13 -3.30 15.79
N ARG A 126 33.69 -2.27 16.53
CA ARG A 126 34.41 -0.99 16.74
C ARG A 126 34.81 -0.30 15.44
N THR A 127 33.94 -0.36 14.43
CA THR A 127 34.18 0.20 13.11
C THR A 127 33.40 1.51 12.95
N SER A 128 34.05 2.55 12.41
CA SER A 128 33.35 3.78 12.00
C SER A 128 32.53 3.51 10.74
N PHE A 129 31.33 4.08 10.65
CA PHE A 129 30.46 3.88 9.50
C PHE A 129 29.65 5.14 9.19
N GLU A 130 29.24 5.26 7.93
CA GLU A 130 28.23 6.23 7.51
C GLU A 130 26.84 5.57 7.57
N PRO A 131 25.85 6.20 8.25
CA PRO A 131 24.50 5.68 8.30
C PRO A 131 23.90 5.45 6.90
N ILE A 132 23.33 4.27 6.66
CA ILE A 132 22.64 3.96 5.39
C ILE A 132 21.44 4.87 5.10
N HIS A 133 20.87 5.50 6.15
CA HIS A 133 19.78 6.46 6.04
C HIS A 133 20.21 7.83 6.57
N ARG A 134 20.11 8.87 5.74
CA ARG A 134 20.43 10.27 6.10
C ARG A 134 19.33 10.96 6.91
N ASP A 135 18.18 10.33 7.07
CA ASP A 135 17.04 10.89 7.79
C ASP A 135 17.34 11.03 9.30
N GLU A 136 17.46 12.28 9.76
CA GLU A 136 17.81 12.61 11.15
C GLU A 136 16.80 12.07 12.18
N HIS A 137 15.50 11.97 11.81
CA HIS A 137 14.49 11.41 12.69
C HIS A 137 14.69 9.91 12.89
N ILE A 138 15.07 9.18 11.83
CA ILE A 138 15.40 7.76 11.90
C ILE A 138 16.65 7.55 12.73
N GLN A 139 17.71 8.32 12.49
CA GLN A 139 18.96 8.22 13.26
C GLN A 139 18.72 8.51 14.75
N SER A 140 17.97 9.57 15.05
CA SER A 140 17.62 9.94 16.44
C SER A 140 16.73 8.89 17.11
N PHE A 141 15.85 8.24 16.37
CA PHE A 141 15.08 7.11 16.88
C PHE A 141 16.00 5.94 17.25
N VAL A 142 16.85 5.49 16.33
CA VAL A 142 17.73 4.33 16.55
C VAL A 142 18.70 4.58 17.71
N LYS A 143 19.28 5.78 17.81
CA LYS A 143 20.14 6.17 18.94
C LYS A 143 19.39 6.07 20.27
N ARG A 144 18.21 6.70 20.38
CA ARG A 144 17.39 6.64 21.62
C ARG A 144 16.97 5.22 21.96
N TRP A 145 16.59 4.43 20.97
CA TRP A 145 16.22 3.03 21.15
C TRP A 145 17.40 2.19 21.68
N LEU A 146 18.60 2.38 21.13
CA LEU A 146 19.81 1.72 21.60
C LEU A 146 20.18 2.12 23.04
N PHE A 147 20.02 3.40 23.40
CA PHE A 147 20.31 3.87 24.77
C PHE A 147 19.41 3.26 25.85
N GLN A 148 18.27 2.67 25.47
CA GLN A 148 17.40 1.93 26.40
C GLN A 148 17.96 0.55 26.77
N HIS A 149 19.03 0.10 26.11
CA HIS A 149 19.62 -1.22 26.27
C HIS A 149 21.09 -1.11 26.72
N THR A 150 21.43 -1.78 27.82
CA THR A 150 22.76 -1.68 28.45
C THR A 150 23.81 -2.63 27.85
N HIS A 151 23.40 -3.80 27.33
CA HIS A 151 24.31 -4.85 26.88
C HIS A 151 24.16 -5.12 25.38
N ILE A 152 24.97 -4.45 24.56
CA ILE A 152 24.89 -4.52 23.08
C ILE A 152 25.03 -5.93 22.51
N LYS A 153 25.87 -6.79 23.10
CA LYS A 153 26.07 -8.18 22.63
C LYS A 153 24.84 -9.04 22.88
N THR A 154 24.24 -8.92 24.06
CA THR A 154 22.98 -9.61 24.40
C THR A 154 21.85 -9.12 23.51
N LEU A 155 21.75 -7.80 23.32
CA LEU A 155 20.77 -7.20 22.42
C LEU A 155 20.90 -7.72 20.98
N ALA A 156 22.13 -7.79 20.45
CA ALA A 156 22.39 -8.30 19.11
C ALA A 156 21.96 -9.76 18.96
N ARG A 157 22.24 -10.59 19.97
CA ARG A 157 21.82 -11.98 20.01
C ARG A 157 20.29 -12.12 20.03
N SER A 158 19.60 -11.38 20.90
CA SER A 158 18.14 -11.43 20.98
C SER A 158 17.47 -10.92 19.70
N LEU A 159 17.99 -9.86 19.09
CA LEU A 159 17.47 -9.37 17.81
C LEU A 159 17.71 -10.40 16.69
N TYR A 160 18.87 -11.07 16.68
CA TYR A 160 19.16 -12.15 15.74
C TYR A 160 18.18 -13.31 15.93
N GLU A 161 17.91 -13.73 17.16
CA GLU A 161 16.97 -14.82 17.48
C GLU A 161 15.55 -14.50 16.99
N GLU A 162 15.03 -13.28 17.24
CA GLU A 162 13.72 -12.84 16.71
C GLU A 162 13.68 -12.84 15.17
N MET A 163 14.73 -12.34 14.53
CA MET A 163 14.81 -12.30 13.06
C MET A 163 14.93 -13.69 12.45
N TYR A 164 15.77 -14.56 13.02
CA TYR A 164 15.98 -15.91 12.54
C TYR A 164 14.68 -16.72 12.63
N GLU A 165 13.97 -16.64 13.76
CA GLU A 165 12.68 -17.29 13.93
C GLU A 165 11.68 -16.85 12.86
N LEU A 166 11.50 -15.54 12.64
CA LEU A 166 10.58 -15.05 11.60
C LEU A 166 11.00 -15.49 10.19
N LEU A 167 12.28 -15.33 9.85
CA LEU A 167 12.78 -15.68 8.52
C LEU A 167 12.75 -17.19 8.26
N SER A 168 12.69 -18.02 9.30
CA SER A 168 12.52 -19.48 9.16
C SER A 168 11.12 -19.91 8.69
N TYR A 169 10.12 -19.03 8.78
CA TYR A 169 8.75 -19.30 8.34
C TYR A 169 8.49 -18.96 6.86
N VAL A 170 9.43 -18.29 6.18
CA VAL A 170 9.32 -17.96 4.76
C VAL A 170 10.25 -18.85 3.93
N GLU A 171 10.05 -18.88 2.62
CA GLU A 171 10.94 -19.62 1.74
C GLU A 171 12.38 -19.11 1.85
N GLU A 172 13.35 -20.02 1.77
CA GLU A 172 14.78 -19.69 1.93
C GLU A 172 15.23 -18.61 0.94
N LYS A 173 14.72 -18.64 -0.30
CA LYS A 173 14.98 -17.61 -1.31
C LYS A 173 14.54 -16.22 -0.83
N ASP A 174 13.34 -16.12 -0.28
CA ASP A 174 12.76 -14.86 0.22
C ASP A 174 13.52 -14.36 1.45
N ALA A 175 13.87 -15.26 2.37
CA ALA A 175 14.71 -14.95 3.52
C ALA A 175 16.09 -14.40 3.08
N ASN A 176 16.72 -15.04 2.10
CA ASN A 176 18.00 -14.61 1.56
C ASN A 176 17.92 -13.24 0.87
N ILE A 177 16.88 -12.99 0.06
CA ILE A 177 16.61 -11.68 -0.54
C ILE A 177 16.52 -10.59 0.55
N PHE A 178 15.80 -10.86 1.65
CA PHE A 178 15.70 -9.93 2.76
C PHE A 178 17.05 -9.69 3.47
N VAL A 179 17.82 -10.75 3.72
CA VAL A 179 19.12 -10.65 4.41
C VAL A 179 20.19 -9.98 3.53
N TRP A 180 20.19 -10.21 2.21
CA TRP A 180 21.10 -9.57 1.26
C TRP A 180 20.95 -8.05 1.20
N ARG A 181 19.76 -7.54 1.50
CA ARG A 181 19.47 -6.11 1.63
C ARG A 181 20.08 -5.46 2.88
N LEU A 182 20.53 -6.23 3.87
CA LEU A 182 21.07 -5.71 5.12
C LEU A 182 22.55 -5.32 4.98
N THR A 183 22.88 -4.16 5.56
CA THR A 183 24.25 -3.66 5.69
C THR A 183 24.80 -3.99 7.08
N SER A 184 26.02 -4.50 7.13
CA SER A 184 26.75 -4.83 8.36
C SER A 184 28.08 -4.07 8.40
N HIS A 185 28.95 -4.38 9.35
CA HIS A 185 30.33 -3.88 9.34
C HIS A 185 31.19 -4.50 8.21
N GLU A 186 30.84 -5.69 7.69
CA GLU A 186 31.63 -6.39 6.66
C GLU A 186 31.18 -6.07 5.24
N ARG A 187 29.89 -5.78 5.05
CA ARG A 187 29.34 -5.59 3.71
C ARG A 187 28.24 -4.53 3.65
N ILE A 188 28.15 -3.92 2.48
CA ILE A 188 27.03 -3.09 2.07
C ILE A 188 25.92 -4.01 1.54
N GLY A 189 24.69 -3.78 2.02
CA GLY A 189 23.52 -4.51 1.53
C GLY A 189 23.27 -4.22 0.06
N TRP A 190 22.85 -5.24 -0.69
CA TRP A 190 22.61 -5.14 -2.12
C TRP A 190 21.29 -4.45 -2.44
N THR A 191 21.21 -3.81 -3.61
CA THR A 191 19.95 -3.29 -4.15
C THR A 191 19.11 -4.44 -4.72
N ASN A 192 17.82 -4.18 -5.00
CA ASN A 192 16.96 -5.18 -5.62
C ASN A 192 17.49 -5.61 -6.99
N GLU A 193 18.05 -4.67 -7.77
CA GLU A 193 18.62 -4.92 -9.09
C GLU A 193 19.88 -5.78 -9.01
N GLN A 194 20.75 -5.53 -8.02
CA GLN A 194 21.94 -6.34 -7.77
C GLN A 194 21.57 -7.77 -7.37
N ILE A 195 20.58 -7.93 -6.49
CA ILE A 195 20.07 -9.24 -6.10
C ILE A 195 19.45 -9.96 -7.30
N ALA A 196 18.58 -9.29 -8.06
CA ALA A 196 17.92 -9.83 -9.24
C ALA A 196 18.94 -10.33 -10.29
N TYR A 197 19.99 -9.54 -10.54
CA TYR A 197 21.10 -9.97 -11.39
C TYR A 197 21.81 -11.21 -10.85
N ALA A 198 22.13 -11.24 -9.55
CA ALA A 198 22.88 -12.33 -8.93
C ALA A 198 22.13 -13.68 -8.95
N ILE A 199 20.80 -13.65 -8.87
CA ILE A 199 19.97 -14.86 -8.87
C ILE A 199 19.25 -15.12 -10.20
N ASN A 200 19.55 -14.32 -11.24
CA ASN A 200 18.93 -14.41 -12.56
C ASN A 200 17.39 -14.36 -12.53
N GLU A 201 16.85 -13.39 -11.79
CA GLU A 201 15.40 -13.14 -11.63
C GLU A 201 15.02 -11.74 -12.12
N GLU A 202 13.72 -11.49 -12.30
CA GLU A 202 13.22 -10.14 -12.57
C GLU A 202 13.30 -9.26 -11.30
N ASP A 203 13.76 -8.02 -11.46
CA ASP A 203 13.85 -7.02 -10.38
C ASP A 203 12.53 -6.81 -9.61
N VAL A 204 11.40 -6.81 -10.33
CA VAL A 204 10.06 -6.70 -9.73
C VAL A 204 9.70 -7.93 -8.90
N ALA A 205 10.17 -9.12 -9.28
CA ALA A 205 9.97 -10.33 -8.48
C ALA A 205 10.75 -10.26 -7.16
N VAL A 206 12.01 -9.79 -7.21
CA VAL A 206 12.84 -9.57 -6.02
C VAL A 206 12.24 -8.49 -5.12
N LEU A 207 11.78 -7.38 -5.69
CA LEU A 207 11.11 -6.32 -4.92
C LEU A 207 9.87 -6.84 -4.19
N LEU A 208 9.01 -7.61 -4.88
CA LEU A 208 7.82 -8.19 -4.27
C LEU A 208 8.15 -9.23 -3.20
N SER A 209 9.16 -10.08 -3.43
CA SER A 209 9.65 -11.02 -2.42
C SER A 209 10.11 -10.28 -1.16
N PHE A 210 10.95 -9.25 -1.32
CA PHE A 210 11.40 -8.41 -0.21
C PHE A 210 10.23 -7.78 0.56
N GLN A 211 9.25 -7.21 -0.16
CA GLN A 211 8.08 -6.62 0.48
C GLN A 211 7.16 -7.66 1.13
N ASN A 212 7.04 -8.86 0.56
CA ASN A 212 6.28 -9.96 1.14
C ASN A 212 6.84 -10.33 2.52
N VAL A 213 8.16 -10.50 2.63
CA VAL A 213 8.83 -10.76 3.91
C VAL A 213 8.64 -9.59 4.88
N LEU A 214 8.80 -8.35 4.41
CA LEU A 214 8.63 -7.16 5.25
C LEU A 214 7.22 -7.05 5.83
N HIS A 215 6.19 -7.28 5.01
CA HIS A 215 4.79 -7.27 5.43
C HIS A 215 4.46 -8.46 6.34
N PHE A 216 5.03 -9.64 6.06
CA PHE A 216 4.95 -10.79 6.94
C PHE A 216 5.50 -10.47 8.34
N MET A 217 6.71 -9.89 8.43
CA MET A 217 7.30 -9.49 9.71
C MET A 217 6.41 -8.49 10.46
N LEU A 218 5.85 -7.49 9.77
CA LEU A 218 4.91 -6.55 10.38
C LEU A 218 3.64 -7.24 10.89
N GLU A 219 3.11 -8.21 10.15
CA GLU A 219 1.95 -8.99 10.57
C GLU A 219 2.24 -9.81 11.83
N MET A 220 3.33 -10.58 11.82
CA MET A 220 3.65 -11.50 12.92
C MET A 220 4.03 -10.76 14.19
N THR A 221 4.81 -9.69 14.08
CA THR A 221 5.14 -8.83 15.23
C THR A 221 3.93 -8.13 15.81
N GLU A 222 2.83 -7.94 15.06
CA GLU A 222 1.55 -7.46 15.60
C GLU A 222 0.80 -8.52 16.40
N LYS A 223 0.78 -9.74 15.86
CA LYS A 223 0.00 -10.85 16.43
C LYS A 223 0.67 -11.42 17.67
N GLU A 224 2.00 -11.46 17.70
CA GLU A 224 2.79 -12.12 18.73
C GLU A 224 3.80 -11.13 19.37
N THR A 225 3.29 -10.02 19.92
CA THR A 225 4.12 -8.94 20.47
C THR A 225 5.05 -9.39 21.59
N GLU A 226 4.64 -10.40 22.37
CA GLU A 226 5.45 -10.95 23.47
C GLU A 226 6.57 -11.85 22.96
N LYS A 227 6.40 -12.49 21.78
CA LYS A 227 7.40 -13.33 21.14
C LYS A 227 8.44 -12.51 20.39
N PHE A 228 8.03 -11.37 19.81
CA PHE A 228 8.90 -10.49 19.02
C PHE A 228 8.98 -9.06 19.58
N PRO A 229 9.36 -8.87 20.87
CA PRO A 229 9.31 -7.57 21.52
C PRO A 229 10.27 -6.54 20.91
N LEU A 230 11.48 -6.93 20.49
CA LEU A 230 12.45 -6.01 19.91
C LEU A 230 11.96 -5.53 18.55
N LEU A 231 11.58 -6.43 17.65
CA LEU A 231 11.05 -6.05 16.34
C LEU A 231 9.76 -5.24 16.47
N TYR A 232 8.83 -5.65 17.34
CA TYR A 232 7.61 -4.88 17.60
C TYR A 232 7.90 -3.46 18.07
N SER A 233 8.92 -3.26 18.90
CA SER A 233 9.28 -1.93 19.40
C SER A 233 9.83 -0.96 18.32
N LEU A 234 10.26 -1.47 17.15
CA LEU A 234 10.71 -0.65 16.02
C LEU A 234 9.55 -0.09 15.20
N ARG A 235 8.35 -0.66 15.34
CA ARG A 235 7.14 -0.22 14.66
C ARG A 235 6.73 1.18 15.10
N GLU A 236 5.91 1.84 14.29
CA GLU A 236 5.27 3.08 14.71
C GLU A 236 3.95 2.75 15.41
N ARG A 237 3.81 3.22 16.66
CA ARG A 237 2.58 2.99 17.43
C ARG A 237 1.42 3.71 16.73
N LYS A 238 0.54 2.93 16.09
CA LYS A 238 -0.77 3.27 15.50
C LYS A 238 -0.87 4.68 14.90
N ARG A 239 -0.47 4.83 13.63
CA ARG A 239 -1.00 5.92 12.79
C ARG A 239 -2.34 5.51 12.18
N SER A 240 -3.26 6.47 12.10
CA SER A 240 -4.49 6.33 11.32
C SER A 240 -4.14 5.95 9.87
N GLN A 241 -4.97 5.10 9.24
CA GLN A 241 -4.85 4.84 7.80
C GLN A 241 -5.24 6.08 6.97
N LEU A 242 -5.91 7.06 7.60
CA LEU A 242 -6.22 8.33 6.98
C LEU A 242 -4.95 9.13 6.67
N THR A 243 -5.00 9.85 5.56
CA THR A 243 -4.08 10.96 5.29
C THR A 243 -4.12 11.96 6.44
N SER A 244 -3.00 12.67 6.67
CA SER A 244 -2.92 13.68 7.73
C SER A 244 -4.01 14.76 7.59
N SER A 245 -4.41 15.07 6.36
CA SER A 245 -5.49 16.01 6.08
C SER A 245 -6.87 15.43 6.39
N ALA A 246 -7.16 14.19 6.01
CA ALA A 246 -8.43 13.55 6.33
C ALA A 246 -8.57 13.28 7.84
N GLN A 247 -7.47 12.95 8.53
CA GLN A 247 -7.43 12.80 9.99
C GLN A 247 -7.88 14.08 10.72
N LYS A 248 -7.43 15.27 10.27
CA LYS A 248 -7.89 16.55 10.83
C LYS A 248 -9.37 16.82 10.58
N THR A 249 -9.88 16.47 9.38
CA THR A 249 -11.33 16.54 9.11
C THR A 249 -12.09 15.57 10.02
N TRP A 250 -11.57 14.37 10.27
CA TRP A 250 -12.18 13.39 11.15
C TRP A 250 -12.27 13.87 12.60
N GLU A 251 -11.24 14.55 13.10
CA GLU A 251 -11.25 15.16 14.43
C GLU A 251 -12.35 16.20 14.57
N LEU A 252 -12.46 17.15 13.62
CA LEU A 252 -13.50 18.17 13.63
C LEU A 252 -14.92 17.62 13.45
N LEU A 253 -15.09 16.55 12.67
CA LEU A 253 -16.40 15.88 12.54
C LEU A 253 -16.86 15.28 13.86
N LYS A 254 -15.94 14.67 14.63
CA LYS A 254 -16.24 14.11 15.95
C LYS A 254 -16.62 15.20 16.96
N GLU A 255 -16.14 16.43 16.75
CA GLU A 255 -16.52 17.60 17.54
C GLU A 255 -17.88 18.20 17.12
N GLY A 256 -18.52 17.66 16.07
CA GLY A 256 -19.87 18.04 15.65
C GLY A 256 -19.93 19.15 14.59
N TYR A 257 -18.80 19.56 14.01
CA TYR A 257 -18.78 20.58 12.95
C TYR A 257 -19.37 20.05 11.63
N SER A 258 -20.12 20.91 10.93
CA SER A 258 -20.63 20.63 9.58
C SER A 258 -19.52 20.67 8.51
N LEU A 259 -19.78 20.14 7.31
CA LEU A 259 -18.81 20.17 6.21
C LEU A 259 -18.41 21.60 5.83
N GLU A 260 -19.37 22.51 5.81
CA GLU A 260 -19.17 23.93 5.52
C GLU A 260 -18.32 24.61 6.60
N GLN A 261 -18.59 24.32 7.87
CA GLN A 261 -17.79 24.84 8.99
C GLN A 261 -16.35 24.33 8.92
N ILE A 262 -16.16 23.04 8.66
CA ILE A 262 -14.83 22.44 8.50
C ILE A 262 -14.11 23.06 7.31
N ALA A 263 -14.78 23.25 6.17
CA ALA A 263 -14.20 23.88 4.99
C ALA A 263 -13.70 25.30 5.32
N GLN A 264 -14.51 26.08 6.03
CA GLN A 264 -14.16 27.44 6.45
C GLN A 264 -13.00 27.46 7.47
N LEU A 265 -13.09 26.67 8.55
CA LEU A 265 -12.07 26.59 9.60
C LEU A 265 -10.71 26.14 9.04
N ARG A 266 -10.72 25.26 8.04
CA ARG A 266 -9.51 24.72 7.42
C ARG A 266 -9.02 25.51 6.21
N GLY A 267 -9.78 26.50 5.72
CA GLY A 267 -9.46 27.22 4.49
C GLY A 267 -9.44 26.32 3.24
N LEU A 268 -10.29 25.28 3.20
CA LEU A 268 -10.36 24.29 2.12
C LEU A 268 -11.65 24.44 1.31
N ARG A 269 -11.63 23.99 0.05
CA ARG A 269 -12.84 23.90 -0.77
C ARG A 269 -13.75 22.79 -0.23
N LYS A 270 -15.06 22.97 -0.33
CA LYS A 270 -16.06 21.95 0.05
C LYS A 270 -15.77 20.58 -0.59
N GLY A 271 -15.43 20.56 -1.89
CA GLY A 271 -15.06 19.31 -2.59
C GLY A 271 -13.86 18.59 -1.97
N THR A 272 -12.89 19.31 -1.40
CA THR A 272 -11.75 18.70 -0.69
C THR A 272 -12.19 18.08 0.64
N ILE A 273 -13.14 18.72 1.35
CA ILE A 273 -13.71 18.13 2.56
C ILE A 273 -14.52 16.88 2.21
N GLU A 274 -15.34 16.93 1.15
CA GLU A 274 -16.08 15.76 0.63
C GLU A 274 -15.14 14.60 0.29
N ASP A 275 -13.98 14.85 -0.32
CA ASP A 275 -12.96 13.84 -0.57
C ASP A 275 -12.46 13.19 0.72
N HIS A 276 -12.19 13.99 1.77
CA HIS A 276 -11.83 13.47 3.08
C HIS A 276 -12.96 12.63 3.70
N ILE A 277 -14.24 13.03 3.54
CA ILE A 277 -15.37 12.24 4.05
C ILE A 277 -15.42 10.86 3.40
N VAL A 278 -15.23 10.78 2.08
CA VAL A 278 -15.22 9.48 1.39
C VAL A 278 -14.02 8.64 1.86
N GLU A 279 -12.86 9.26 2.05
CA GLU A 279 -11.69 8.59 2.65
C GLU A 279 -12.02 8.04 4.05
N ILE A 280 -12.60 8.86 4.93
CA ILE A 280 -13.04 8.48 6.27
C ILE A 280 -14.02 7.31 6.21
N ALA A 281 -15.05 7.37 5.35
CA ALA A 281 -16.00 6.29 5.17
C ALA A 281 -15.34 4.98 4.71
N THR A 282 -14.28 5.10 3.91
CA THR A 282 -13.50 3.95 3.41
C THR A 282 -12.65 3.33 4.52
N TYR A 283 -12.09 4.11 5.44
CA TYR A 283 -11.11 3.61 6.42
C TYR A 283 -11.66 3.37 7.82
N ILE A 284 -12.68 4.11 8.25
CA ILE A 284 -13.20 4.10 9.62
C ILE A 284 -14.49 3.27 9.66
N PRO A 285 -14.48 2.03 10.18
CA PRO A 285 -15.67 1.17 10.19
C PRO A 285 -16.85 1.77 10.96
N THR A 286 -16.55 2.57 11.99
CA THR A 286 -17.54 3.24 12.85
C THR A 286 -18.09 4.54 12.27
N PHE A 287 -17.67 4.95 11.06
CA PHE A 287 -18.19 6.16 10.42
C PHE A 287 -19.68 6.00 10.07
N VAL A 288 -20.48 7.05 10.30
CA VAL A 288 -21.92 7.07 10.02
C VAL A 288 -22.19 7.98 8.82
N SER A 289 -22.68 7.41 7.71
CA SER A 289 -22.92 8.14 6.46
C SER A 289 -24.31 8.75 6.33
N THR A 290 -25.25 8.40 7.22
CA THR A 290 -26.66 8.86 7.13
C THR A 290 -26.84 10.39 7.11
N PRO A 291 -25.99 11.23 7.75
CA PRO A 291 -26.11 12.68 7.63
C PRO A 291 -25.74 13.23 6.25
N PHE A 292 -25.03 12.44 5.43
CA PHE A 292 -24.45 12.87 4.17
C PHE A 292 -25.09 12.21 2.94
N LEU A 293 -25.79 11.09 3.15
CA LEU A 293 -26.42 10.32 2.09
C LEU A 293 -27.67 9.62 2.62
N GLU A 294 -28.83 10.02 2.09
CA GLU A 294 -30.11 9.40 2.38
C GLU A 294 -30.15 7.93 1.91
N GLU A 295 -30.81 7.09 2.70
CA GLU A 295 -30.94 5.65 2.47
C GLU A 295 -31.52 5.32 1.07
N ASN A 296 -32.57 6.05 0.65
CA ASN A 296 -33.23 5.83 -0.63
C ASN A 296 -32.30 6.16 -1.81
N LYS A 297 -31.53 7.25 -1.71
CA LYS A 297 -30.52 7.61 -2.71
C LYS A 297 -29.40 6.57 -2.74
N ARG A 298 -28.90 6.11 -1.57
CA ARG A 298 -27.89 5.05 -1.50
C ARG A 298 -28.32 3.80 -2.23
N LYS A 299 -29.53 3.30 -1.95
CA LYS A 299 -30.10 2.10 -2.59
C LYS A 299 -30.19 2.25 -4.11
N ARG A 300 -30.67 3.40 -4.61
CA ARG A 300 -30.74 3.70 -6.04
C ARG A 300 -29.35 3.69 -6.69
N ILE A 301 -28.35 4.31 -6.06
CA ILE A 301 -26.97 4.34 -6.56
C ILE A 301 -26.40 2.93 -6.67
N ILE A 302 -26.50 2.14 -5.60
CA ILE A 302 -25.96 0.76 -5.57
C ILE A 302 -26.69 -0.11 -6.60
N GLN A 303 -28.01 0.03 -6.74
CA GLN A 303 -28.77 -0.69 -7.75
C GLN A 303 -28.30 -0.37 -9.18
N GLN A 304 -28.13 0.91 -9.50
CA GLN A 304 -27.65 1.32 -10.83
C GLN A 304 -26.22 0.85 -11.09
N ALA A 305 -25.33 0.95 -10.10
CA ALA A 305 -23.97 0.44 -10.20
C ALA A 305 -23.93 -1.08 -10.47
N ARG A 306 -24.80 -1.85 -9.79
CA ARG A 306 -24.97 -3.30 -10.02
C ARG A 306 -25.49 -3.62 -11.42
N GLN A 307 -26.54 -2.93 -11.87
CA GLN A 307 -27.17 -3.15 -13.17
C GLN A 307 -26.19 -2.85 -14.32
N LEU A 308 -25.47 -1.74 -14.23
CA LEU A 308 -24.46 -1.33 -15.21
C LEU A 308 -23.14 -2.10 -15.09
N LYS A 309 -22.94 -2.85 -14.00
CA LYS A 309 -21.66 -3.50 -13.64
C LYS A 309 -20.47 -2.53 -13.69
N THR A 310 -20.69 -1.27 -13.33
CA THR A 310 -19.69 -0.19 -13.43
C THR A 310 -19.42 0.50 -12.11
N LYS A 311 -18.19 1.02 -11.97
CA LYS A 311 -17.80 1.96 -10.90
C LYS A 311 -17.40 3.32 -11.50
N LYS A 312 -17.77 3.61 -12.77
CA LYS A 312 -17.65 4.93 -13.39
C LYS A 312 -18.72 5.88 -12.86
N LEU A 313 -18.26 6.92 -12.15
CA LEU A 313 -19.13 7.93 -11.56
C LEU A 313 -20.04 8.62 -12.59
N ARG A 314 -19.49 8.95 -13.76
CA ARG A 314 -20.24 9.62 -14.84
C ARG A 314 -21.41 8.79 -15.34
N ALA A 315 -21.21 7.49 -15.57
CA ALA A 315 -22.26 6.59 -16.03
C ALA A 315 -23.42 6.50 -15.02
N ILE A 316 -23.11 6.47 -13.72
CA ILE A 316 -24.13 6.45 -12.67
C ILE A 316 -24.85 7.81 -12.58
N LYS A 317 -24.11 8.92 -12.66
CA LYS A 317 -24.65 10.29 -12.60
C LYS A 317 -25.62 10.60 -13.74
N GLU A 318 -25.36 10.08 -14.93
CA GLU A 318 -26.24 10.26 -16.11
C GLU A 318 -27.63 9.61 -15.90
N LEU A 319 -27.72 8.51 -15.13
CA LEU A 319 -29.00 7.85 -14.79
C LEU A 319 -29.67 8.41 -13.53
N LEU A 320 -28.90 9.06 -12.65
CA LEU A 320 -29.35 9.63 -11.38
C LEU A 320 -29.00 11.13 -11.31
N PRO A 321 -29.65 11.99 -12.11
CA PRO A 321 -29.31 13.42 -12.19
C PRO A 321 -29.53 14.16 -10.87
N ASP A 322 -30.39 13.66 -9.98
CA ASP A 322 -30.68 14.20 -8.66
C ASP A 322 -29.62 13.89 -7.58
N VAL A 323 -28.64 13.03 -7.90
CA VAL A 323 -27.57 12.60 -6.97
C VAL A 323 -26.25 13.27 -7.33
N SER A 324 -25.55 13.85 -6.37
CA SER A 324 -24.22 14.46 -6.55
C SER A 324 -23.10 13.43 -6.74
N TYR A 325 -21.98 13.85 -7.33
CA TYR A 325 -20.78 13.00 -7.40
C TYR A 325 -20.26 12.59 -6.02
N PHE A 326 -20.40 13.45 -5.01
CA PHE A 326 -20.06 13.12 -3.63
C PHE A 326 -20.91 11.97 -3.09
N GLU A 327 -22.23 12.04 -3.24
CA GLU A 327 -23.17 10.98 -2.82
C GLU A 327 -22.87 9.64 -3.53
N ILE A 328 -22.55 9.66 -4.83
CA ILE A 328 -22.15 8.44 -5.55
C ILE A 328 -20.88 7.83 -4.95
N ARG A 329 -19.83 8.64 -4.75
CA ARG A 329 -18.57 8.16 -4.17
C ARG A 329 -18.75 7.61 -2.76
N LEU A 330 -19.56 8.28 -1.94
CA LEU A 330 -19.86 7.86 -0.58
C LEU A 330 -20.65 6.53 -0.55
N ALA A 331 -21.62 6.37 -1.44
CA ALA A 331 -22.38 5.11 -1.59
C ALA A 331 -21.45 3.95 -1.97
N LEU A 332 -20.58 4.16 -2.97
CA LEU A 332 -19.67 3.13 -3.48
C LEU A 332 -18.57 2.79 -2.46
N ALA A 333 -18.12 3.73 -1.63
CA ALA A 333 -17.14 3.48 -0.57
C ALA A 333 -17.64 2.49 0.51
N ARG A 334 -18.96 2.40 0.71
CA ARG A 334 -19.58 1.50 1.69
C ARG A 334 -20.15 0.21 1.10
N TRP A 335 -20.22 0.12 -0.23
CA TRP A 335 -20.86 -0.99 -0.93
C TRP A 335 -20.33 -2.37 -0.50
N GLU A 336 -19.01 -2.53 -0.33
CA GLU A 336 -18.41 -3.84 -0.01
C GLU A 336 -18.48 -4.22 1.48
N ARG A 337 -18.84 -3.30 2.39
CA ARG A 337 -18.85 -3.54 3.84
C ARG A 337 -20.22 -3.88 4.43
N GLU A 338 -21.30 -3.63 3.70
CA GLU A 338 -22.68 -3.84 4.16
C GLU A 338 -23.34 -5.07 3.53
N ASP A 339 -22.69 -5.69 2.54
CA ASP A 339 -23.08 -6.98 1.92
C ASP A 339 -22.34 -8.19 2.55
N ALA A 340 -21.53 -7.96 3.60
CA ALA A 340 -20.83 -8.98 4.41
C ALA A 340 -21.26 -8.85 5.88
#